data_AF-A0A850NXB0-F1
#
_entry.id   AF-A0A850NXB0-F1
#
_cell.length_a   1.000
_cell.length_b   1.000
_cell.length_c   1.000
_cell.angle_alpha   90.00
_cell.angle_beta   90.00
_cell.angle_gamma   90.00
#
_symmetry.space_group_name_H-M   'P 1'
#
loop_
_entity.id
_entity.type
_entity.pdbx_description
1 polymer ?
#
loop_
_entity_poly.entity_id
_entity_poly.type
_entity_poly.pdbx_seq_one_letter_code
_entity_poly.pdbx_strand_id
1 'polypeptide(L)'
;AQPANDAVANGAQRGPARPVVNSDTAGSDHLVAILDRMESLGGDCEFGLLQRHYGLEPASLMRFSYSERLLELLAADLAPLDDLDHIELELEGAEYMVRDRRGYFWTHSFIYKGEMSEALLLKRQRARVNVLKRKLLAQLSAGDRLFVFKERDAELVDDKLLALSAQLRRFGPNRVLGFRTADAAHPPGTVIDLDAWSQVAYIGKLYTTPEPVIDTASWSLVLPAIRLPEAADRRQLLAASA
;
A
#
# COMPACT_ATOMS: atom_id res chain seq x y z
N ALA A 1 24.44 24.55 52.19
CA ALA A 1 25.45 23.85 51.39
C ALA A 1 24.79 22.61 50.76
N GLN A 2 24.45 22.71 49.49
CA GLN A 2 24.23 21.57 48.58
C GLN A 2 25.59 21.05 48.10
N PRO A 3 25.63 19.83 47.56
CA PRO A 3 25.94 19.67 46.14
C PRO A 3 24.82 18.86 45.45
N ALA A 4 24.22 19.28 44.33
CA ALA A 4 24.76 19.42 42.97
C ALA A 4 25.29 18.09 42.43
N ASN A 5 24.49 17.43 41.59
CA ASN A 5 25.00 16.57 40.53
C ASN A 5 24.03 16.63 39.34
N ASP A 6 24.44 17.43 38.36
CA ASP A 6 23.88 17.55 37.03
C ASP A 6 24.26 16.33 36.16
N ALA A 7 23.39 16.06 35.18
CA ALA A 7 23.61 15.58 33.80
C ALA A 7 24.72 14.53 33.53
N VAL A 8 24.49 13.47 32.74
CA VAL A 8 24.44 13.59 31.27
C VAL A 8 23.46 12.57 30.66
N ALA A 9 22.57 13.11 29.84
CA ALA A 9 21.72 12.39 28.90
C ALA A 9 22.55 11.76 27.78
N ASN A 10 22.28 10.49 27.43
CA ASN A 10 22.76 9.90 26.19
C ASN A 10 21.56 9.56 25.30
N GLY A 11 21.00 10.61 24.71
CA GLY A 11 20.07 10.52 23.59
C GLY A 11 20.87 10.29 22.31
N ALA A 12 21.03 9.03 21.92
CA ALA A 12 21.44 8.67 20.56
C ALA A 12 20.23 8.09 19.83
N GLN A 13 19.31 8.97 19.42
CA GLN A 13 18.32 8.63 18.40
C GLN A 13 19.07 8.37 17.09
N ARG A 14 19.25 7.09 16.75
CA ARG A 14 19.66 6.68 15.41
C ARG A 14 18.50 6.98 14.47
N GLY A 15 18.63 8.01 13.63
CA GLY A 15 17.75 8.21 12.49
C GLY A 15 17.78 6.98 11.57
N PRO A 16 16.71 6.71 10.80
CA PRO A 16 16.66 5.52 9.97
C PRO A 16 17.78 5.54 8.93
N ALA A 17 18.53 4.44 8.84
CA ALA A 17 19.59 4.24 7.89
C ALA A 17 19.05 4.41 6.46
N ARG A 18 19.74 5.21 5.63
CA ARG A 18 19.52 5.25 4.18
C ARG A 18 19.87 3.88 3.59
N PRO A 19 19.03 3.30 2.72
CA PRO A 19 19.36 2.02 2.10
C PRO A 19 20.54 2.17 1.13
N VAL A 20 21.48 1.23 1.25
CA VAL A 20 22.57 0.99 0.30
C VAL A 20 21.99 0.21 -0.86
N VAL A 21 22.04 0.78 -2.07
CA VAL A 21 21.61 0.11 -3.30
C VAL A 21 22.73 -0.85 -3.73
N ASN A 22 22.47 -2.15 -3.73
CA ASN A 22 23.39 -3.16 -4.26
C ASN A 22 23.23 -3.30 -5.78
N SER A 23 24.36 -3.45 -6.47
CA SER A 23 24.55 -3.31 -7.91
C SER A 23 24.31 -4.62 -8.70
N ASP A 24 23.07 -5.08 -8.75
CA ASP A 24 22.60 -6.04 -9.76
C ASP A 24 21.55 -5.35 -10.65
N THR A 25 22.02 -4.44 -11.50
CA THR A 25 21.19 -3.37 -12.08
C THR A 25 20.13 -3.90 -13.05
N ALA A 26 20.43 -4.87 -13.90
CA ALA A 26 19.47 -5.35 -14.90
C ALA A 26 18.28 -6.12 -14.27
N GLY A 27 18.54 -6.94 -13.25
CA GLY A 27 17.49 -7.62 -12.50
C GLY A 27 16.65 -6.64 -11.68
N SER A 28 17.30 -5.66 -11.05
CA SER A 28 16.63 -4.60 -10.30
C SER A 28 15.75 -3.71 -11.19
N ASP A 29 16.23 -3.30 -12.37
CA ASP A 29 15.49 -2.43 -13.29
C ASP A 29 14.19 -3.08 -13.78
N HIS A 30 14.20 -4.39 -14.02
CA HIS A 30 13.00 -5.13 -14.39
C HIS A 30 11.96 -5.16 -13.26
N LEU A 31 12.40 -5.40 -12.01
CA LEU A 31 11.52 -5.38 -10.84
C LEU A 31 10.94 -3.98 -10.60
N VAL A 32 11.75 -2.94 -10.77
CA VAL A 32 11.31 -1.54 -10.68
C VAL A 32 10.20 -1.26 -11.71
N ALA A 33 10.36 -1.70 -12.96
CA ALA A 33 9.36 -1.51 -14.01
C ALA A 33 8.03 -2.21 -13.70
N ILE A 34 8.06 -3.38 -13.05
CA ILE A 34 6.86 -4.09 -12.60
C ILE A 34 6.20 -3.32 -11.45
N LEU A 35 6.96 -2.98 -10.42
CA LEU A 35 6.48 -2.28 -9.22
C LEU A 35 5.89 -0.89 -9.53
N ASP A 36 6.43 -0.19 -10.53
CA ASP A 36 5.88 1.10 -10.97
C ASP A 36 4.48 0.94 -11.56
N ARG A 37 4.17 -0.21 -12.19
CA ARG A 37 2.83 -0.50 -12.76
C ARG A 37 1.80 -0.97 -11.73
N MET A 38 2.16 -1.00 -10.45
CA MET A 38 1.32 -1.47 -9.36
C MET A 38 0.84 -0.31 -8.47
N GLU A 39 -0.36 -0.43 -7.94
CA GLU A 39 -0.99 0.58 -7.07
C GLU A 39 -1.52 -0.09 -5.80
N SER A 40 -1.16 0.43 -4.62
CA SER A 40 -1.65 -0.11 -3.35
C SER A 40 -3.15 0.14 -3.21
N LEU A 41 -3.89 -0.84 -2.70
CA LEU A 41 -5.22 -0.65 -2.10
C LEU A 41 -5.17 -0.60 -0.56
N GLY A 42 -3.97 -0.66 0.02
CA GLY A 42 -3.74 -0.65 1.45
C GLY A 42 -3.67 -2.05 2.03
N GLY A 43 -4.08 -2.17 3.29
CA GLY A 43 -3.88 -3.36 4.11
C GLY A 43 -2.86 -3.06 5.21
N ASP A 44 -1.69 -2.60 4.81
CA ASP A 44 -0.69 -2.02 5.71
C ASP A 44 0.35 -1.21 4.91
N CYS A 45 1.53 -1.01 5.48
CA CYS A 45 2.64 -0.31 4.86
C CYS A 45 3.61 -1.20 4.06
N GLU A 46 3.44 -2.53 4.04
CA GLU A 46 4.42 -3.47 3.47
C GLU A 46 4.73 -3.14 2.01
N PHE A 47 3.70 -3.03 1.17
CA PHE A 47 3.89 -2.78 -0.25
C PHE A 47 4.51 -1.40 -0.52
N GLY A 48 4.14 -0.38 0.25
CA GLY A 48 4.76 0.94 0.14
C GLY A 48 6.23 0.95 0.53
N LEU A 49 6.59 0.17 1.55
CA LEU A 49 7.98 0.01 1.99
C LEU A 49 8.79 -0.80 0.97
N LEU A 50 8.19 -1.81 0.32
CA LEU A 50 8.81 -2.54 -0.79
C LEU A 50 9.09 -1.59 -1.95
N GLN A 51 8.13 -0.78 -2.38
CA GLN A 51 8.35 0.23 -3.42
C GLN A 51 9.51 1.18 -3.03
N ARG A 52 9.54 1.64 -1.79
CA ARG A 52 10.61 2.50 -1.26
C ARG A 52 11.97 1.78 -1.26
N HIS A 53 12.01 0.48 -0.96
CA HIS A 53 13.23 -0.32 -1.02
C HIS A 53 13.84 -0.32 -2.43
N TYR A 54 13.00 -0.36 -3.47
CA TYR A 54 13.40 -0.25 -4.87
C TYR A 54 13.50 1.20 -5.40
N GLY A 55 13.47 2.20 -4.51
CA GLY A 55 13.63 3.61 -4.87
C GLY A 55 12.40 4.28 -5.50
N LEU A 56 11.25 3.61 -5.52
CA LEU A 56 10.00 4.16 -6.03
C LEU A 56 9.30 4.98 -4.93
N GLU A 57 8.85 6.18 -5.31
CA GLU A 57 8.06 7.06 -4.43
C GLU A 57 6.73 7.52 -5.05
N PRO A 58 5.85 6.60 -5.50
CA PRO A 58 4.59 6.98 -6.13
C PRO A 58 3.68 7.71 -5.14
N ALA A 59 3.04 8.77 -5.64
CA ALA A 59 2.00 9.50 -4.93
C ALA A 59 0.71 8.68 -4.95
N SER A 60 0.43 7.95 -3.88
CA SER A 60 -0.69 7.01 -3.76
C SER A 60 -1.49 7.28 -2.49
N LEU A 61 -2.82 7.15 -2.59
CA LEU A 61 -3.71 7.33 -1.45
C LEU A 61 -3.52 6.25 -0.39
N MET A 62 -3.29 5.00 -0.81
CA MET A 62 -3.33 3.82 0.07
C MET A 62 -1.96 3.17 0.32
N ARG A 63 -0.86 3.79 -0.14
CA ARG A 63 0.49 3.18 -0.14
C ARG A 63 1.07 2.89 1.25
N PHE A 64 0.69 3.64 2.26
CA PHE A 64 1.13 3.41 3.63
C PHE A 64 -0.06 3.35 4.56
N SER A 65 -1.16 2.78 4.04
CA SER A 65 -2.47 2.98 4.62
C SER A 65 -3.16 1.66 4.89
N TYR A 66 -3.81 1.62 6.04
CA TYR A 66 -4.74 0.57 6.41
C TYR A 66 -6.17 1.08 6.24
N SER A 67 -7.10 0.19 5.90
CA SER A 67 -8.53 0.48 5.82
C SER A 67 -9.35 -0.73 6.21
N GLU A 68 -10.18 -0.59 7.24
CA GLU A 68 -11.16 -1.60 7.66
C GLU A 68 -12.35 -1.67 6.70
N ARG A 69 -12.63 -0.56 6.02
CA ARG A 69 -13.86 -0.34 5.25
C ARG A 69 -13.59 -0.14 3.76
N LEU A 70 -12.56 -0.82 3.24
CA LEU A 70 -12.11 -0.62 1.85
C LEU A 70 -13.21 -0.96 0.84
N LEU A 71 -13.90 -2.09 1.04
CA LEU A 71 -15.00 -2.50 0.17
C LEU A 71 -16.17 -1.51 0.19
N GLU A 72 -16.52 -1.00 1.38
CA GLU A 72 -17.57 0.03 1.52
C GLU A 72 -17.15 1.34 0.84
N LEU A 73 -15.89 1.72 1.02
CA LEU A 73 -15.32 2.92 0.42
C LEU A 73 -15.34 2.85 -1.11
N LEU A 74 -14.93 1.71 -1.69
CA LEU A 74 -15.00 1.45 -3.13
C LEU A 74 -16.45 1.39 -3.62
N ALA A 75 -17.34 0.75 -2.87
CA ALA A 75 -18.75 0.62 -3.26
C ALA A 75 -19.47 1.97 -3.35
N ALA A 76 -19.02 2.94 -2.53
CA ALA A 76 -19.48 4.32 -2.51
C ALA A 76 -18.65 5.26 -3.41
N ASP A 77 -17.91 4.74 -4.39
CA ASP A 77 -17.14 5.51 -5.36
C ASP A 77 -16.15 6.51 -4.73
N LEU A 78 -15.59 6.14 -3.56
CA LEU A 78 -14.74 6.98 -2.72
C LEU A 78 -15.42 8.28 -2.25
N ALA A 79 -16.73 8.45 -2.44
CA ALA A 79 -17.50 9.64 -2.06
C ALA A 79 -17.35 10.04 -0.59
N PRO A 80 -17.24 9.11 0.39
CA PRO A 80 -17.01 9.50 1.78
C PRO A 80 -15.80 10.42 1.97
N LEU A 81 -14.75 10.27 1.16
CA LEU A 81 -13.53 11.10 1.24
C LEU A 81 -13.69 12.53 0.71
N ASP A 82 -14.87 12.91 0.21
CA ASP A 82 -15.18 14.32 -0.11
C ASP A 82 -15.39 15.18 1.14
N ASP A 83 -15.84 14.55 2.22
CA ASP A 83 -16.00 15.21 3.51
C ASP A 83 -14.68 15.18 4.30
N LEU A 84 -13.85 16.18 4.03
CA LEU A 84 -12.51 16.31 4.62
C LEU A 84 -12.54 16.66 6.11
N ASP A 85 -13.70 17.00 6.69
CA ASP A 85 -13.82 17.27 8.12
C ASP A 85 -13.73 16.01 8.97
N HIS A 86 -13.85 14.84 8.35
CA HIS A 86 -13.56 13.55 8.99
C HIS A 86 -12.07 13.19 9.02
N ILE A 87 -11.22 13.96 8.34
CA ILE A 87 -9.77 13.75 8.38
C ILE A 87 -9.21 14.47 9.61
N GLU A 88 -8.47 13.71 10.42
CA GLU A 88 -7.82 14.18 11.63
C GLU A 88 -6.38 13.66 11.74
N LEU A 89 -5.64 14.27 12.66
CA LEU A 89 -4.30 13.85 13.04
C LEU A 89 -4.36 13.12 14.38
N GLU A 90 -3.60 12.04 14.48
CA GLU A 90 -3.37 11.32 15.74
C GLU A 90 -1.88 11.16 15.95
N LEU A 91 -1.38 11.33 17.17
CA LEU A 91 0.04 11.17 17.46
C LEU A 91 0.32 9.73 17.90
N GLU A 92 1.09 8.98 17.11
CA GLU A 92 1.60 7.66 17.49
C GLU A 92 3.11 7.74 17.76
N GLY A 93 3.49 7.59 19.03
CA GLY A 93 4.84 7.89 19.47
C GLY A 93 5.20 9.35 19.23
N ALA A 94 6.01 9.63 18.20
CA ALA A 94 6.38 10.98 17.78
C ALA A 94 5.86 11.35 16.39
N GLU A 95 5.28 10.41 15.64
CA GLU A 95 4.77 10.64 14.28
C GLU A 95 3.31 11.07 14.34
N TYR A 96 2.93 12.06 13.54
CA TYR A 96 1.53 12.31 13.23
C TYR A 96 1.03 11.29 12.22
N MET A 97 0.01 10.55 12.58
CA MET A 97 -0.79 9.73 11.69
C MET A 97 -1.95 10.54 11.13
N VAL A 98 -2.36 10.23 9.90
CA VAL A 98 -3.55 10.81 9.28
C VAL A 98 -4.61 9.73 9.20
N ARG A 99 -5.81 10.01 9.72
CA ARG A 99 -6.92 9.05 9.61
C ARG A 99 -8.23 9.71 9.27
N ASP A 100 -9.10 8.93 8.66
CA ASP A 100 -10.52 9.21 8.59
C ASP A 100 -11.20 8.64 9.83
N ARG A 101 -11.87 9.49 10.63
CA ARG A 101 -12.54 9.06 11.88
C ARG A 101 -13.65 8.02 11.69
N ARG A 102 -14.08 7.75 10.45
CA ARG A 102 -15.07 6.71 10.10
C ARG A 102 -14.43 5.36 9.76
N GLY A 103 -13.10 5.26 9.75
CA GLY A 103 -12.35 4.02 9.50
C GLY A 103 -12.03 3.74 8.03
N TYR A 104 -12.14 4.74 7.14
CA TYR A 104 -11.89 4.56 5.71
C TYR A 104 -10.41 4.52 5.32
N PHE A 105 -9.55 5.19 6.08
CA PHE A 105 -8.12 4.99 5.98
C PHE A 105 -7.41 5.48 7.25
N TRP A 106 -6.25 4.90 7.49
CA TRP A 106 -5.27 5.35 8.48
C TRP A 106 -3.89 5.20 7.85
N THR A 107 -3.13 6.28 7.76
CA THR A 107 -1.85 6.31 7.05
C THR A 107 -0.76 7.08 7.80
N HIS A 108 0.48 6.67 7.59
CA HIS A 108 1.66 7.43 7.99
C HIS A 108 1.70 8.78 7.29
N SER A 109 2.01 9.84 8.03
CA SER A 109 2.32 11.15 7.43
C SER A 109 3.83 11.32 7.19
N PHE A 110 4.65 10.58 7.95
CA PHE A 110 6.09 10.75 8.10
C PHE A 110 6.51 12.16 8.55
N ILE A 111 5.61 12.86 9.24
CA ILE A 111 5.87 14.16 9.86
C ILE A 111 5.82 13.98 11.37
N TYR A 112 6.89 14.42 12.04
CA TYR A 112 7.09 14.24 13.46
C TYR A 112 6.75 15.50 14.25
N LYS A 113 6.44 15.31 15.53
CA LYS A 113 6.17 16.40 16.47
C LYS A 113 7.32 17.42 16.46
N GLY A 114 6.96 18.68 16.24
CA GLY A 114 7.90 19.80 16.21
C GLY A 114 8.41 20.18 14.81
N GLU A 115 8.19 19.35 13.78
CA GLU A 115 8.59 19.68 12.40
C GLU A 115 7.67 20.73 11.77
N MET A 116 6.39 20.75 12.17
CA MET A 116 5.43 21.77 11.74
C MET A 116 4.23 21.89 12.69
N SER A 117 3.45 22.97 12.56
CA SER A 117 2.22 23.13 13.32
C SER A 117 1.14 22.16 12.85
N GLU A 118 0.38 21.60 13.80
CA GLU A 118 -0.70 20.64 13.54
C GLU A 118 -1.77 21.20 12.60
N ALA A 119 -2.16 22.47 12.78
CA ALA A 119 -3.13 23.13 11.92
C ALA A 119 -2.67 23.21 10.46
N LEU A 120 -1.38 23.49 10.22
CA LEU A 120 -0.82 23.52 8.88
C LEU A 120 -0.69 22.12 8.29
N LEU A 121 -0.26 21.14 9.09
CA LEU A 121 -0.17 19.74 8.69
C LEU A 121 -1.54 19.23 8.27
N LEU A 122 -2.56 19.38 9.12
CA LEU A 122 -3.93 18.93 8.84
C LEU A 122 -4.47 19.55 7.55
N LYS A 123 -4.29 20.86 7.35
CA LYS A 123 -4.68 21.53 6.10
C LYS A 123 -4.01 20.91 4.87
N ARG A 124 -2.71 20.61 4.95
CA ARG A 124 -1.97 19.94 3.85
C ARG A 124 -2.44 18.52 3.61
N GLN A 125 -2.71 17.75 4.66
CA GLN A 125 -3.16 16.37 4.54
C GLN A 125 -4.56 16.28 3.93
N ARG A 126 -5.49 17.16 4.32
CA ARG A 126 -6.81 17.28 3.69
C ARG A 126 -6.72 17.57 2.19
N ALA A 127 -5.87 18.53 1.81
CA ALA A 127 -5.63 18.83 0.40
C ALA A 127 -5.00 17.65 -0.35
N ARG A 128 -4.04 16.96 0.27
CA ARG A 128 -3.37 15.77 -0.27
C ARG A 128 -4.37 14.63 -0.52
N VAL A 129 -5.24 14.32 0.43
CA VAL A 129 -6.26 13.26 0.30
C VAL A 129 -7.17 13.54 -0.89
N ASN A 130 -7.65 14.77 -1.05
CA ASN A 130 -8.50 15.12 -2.19
C ASN A 130 -7.78 14.95 -3.55
N VAL A 131 -6.50 15.35 -3.64
CA VAL A 131 -5.69 15.14 -4.86
C VAL A 131 -5.49 13.65 -5.14
N LEU A 132 -5.10 12.88 -4.13
CA LEU A 132 -4.80 11.45 -4.26
C LEU A 132 -6.06 10.62 -4.55
N LYS A 133 -7.22 11.00 -4.00
CA LYS A 133 -8.53 10.44 -4.37
C LYS A 133 -8.78 10.59 -5.86
N ARG A 134 -8.64 11.80 -6.41
CA ARG A 134 -8.85 12.04 -7.85
C ARG A 134 -7.88 11.24 -8.72
N LYS A 135 -6.62 11.14 -8.31
CA LYS A 135 -5.63 10.29 -8.99
C LYS A 135 -6.05 8.81 -8.97
N LEU A 136 -6.47 8.29 -7.82
CA LEU A 136 -6.93 6.91 -7.69
C LEU A 136 -8.15 6.64 -8.58
N LEU A 137 -9.14 7.53 -8.59
CA LEU A 137 -10.29 7.41 -9.50
C LEU A 137 -9.88 7.40 -10.98
N ALA A 138 -8.93 8.25 -11.37
CA ALA A 138 -8.40 8.26 -12.74
C ALA A 138 -7.68 6.94 -13.10
N GLN A 139 -6.89 6.38 -12.18
CA GLN A 139 -6.21 5.09 -12.37
C GLN A 139 -7.21 3.93 -12.45
N LEU A 140 -8.22 3.93 -11.58
CA LEU A 140 -9.32 2.95 -11.60
C LEU A 140 -10.11 3.02 -12.91
N SER A 141 -10.36 4.22 -13.43
CA SER A 141 -11.04 4.38 -14.72
C SER A 141 -10.18 3.91 -15.89
N ALA A 142 -8.86 4.16 -15.84
CA ALA A 142 -7.94 3.75 -16.90
C ALA A 142 -7.71 2.23 -16.97
N GLY A 143 -7.72 1.53 -15.84
CA GLY A 143 -7.48 0.09 -15.78
C GLY A 143 -6.07 -0.31 -16.26
N ASP A 144 -5.08 0.54 -16.01
CA ASP A 144 -3.68 0.34 -16.42
C ASP A 144 -2.74 -0.06 -15.28
N ARG A 145 -3.26 -0.11 -14.05
CA ARG A 145 -2.55 -0.57 -12.85
C ARG A 145 -3.00 -1.94 -12.41
N LEU A 146 -2.07 -2.72 -11.88
CA LEU A 146 -2.40 -3.87 -11.05
C LEU A 146 -2.58 -3.39 -9.61
N PHE A 147 -3.77 -3.59 -9.05
CA PHE A 147 -4.05 -3.19 -7.68
C PHE A 147 -3.58 -4.25 -6.69
N VAL A 148 -2.81 -3.85 -5.68
CA VAL A 148 -2.23 -4.74 -4.67
C VAL A 148 -3.05 -4.66 -3.40
N PHE A 149 -3.54 -5.80 -2.92
CA PHE A 149 -4.23 -5.90 -1.65
C PHE A 149 -3.58 -6.96 -0.77
N LYS A 150 -3.41 -6.62 0.50
CA LYS A 150 -2.98 -7.55 1.53
C LYS A 150 -3.92 -7.41 2.72
N GLU A 151 -4.29 -8.53 3.31
CA GLU A 151 -4.96 -8.53 4.59
C GLU A 151 -3.97 -8.30 5.74
N ARG A 152 -4.29 -7.40 6.67
CA ARG A 152 -3.37 -7.03 7.75
C ARG A 152 -3.23 -8.11 8.81
N ASP A 153 -4.37 -8.56 9.34
CA ASP A 153 -4.44 -9.31 10.60
C ASP A 153 -5.02 -10.74 10.41
N ALA A 154 -5.25 -11.15 9.17
CA ALA A 154 -5.78 -12.47 8.83
C ALA A 154 -5.21 -12.97 7.50
N GLU A 155 -5.38 -14.26 7.22
CA GLU A 155 -5.07 -14.82 5.90
C GLU A 155 -6.13 -14.35 4.90
N LEU A 156 -5.69 -13.95 3.70
CA LEU A 156 -6.60 -13.53 2.64
C LEU A 156 -7.44 -14.71 2.15
N VAL A 157 -8.76 -14.58 2.16
CA VAL A 157 -9.69 -15.57 1.60
C VAL A 157 -10.14 -15.20 0.18
N ASP A 158 -10.43 -16.20 -0.65
CA ASP A 158 -10.78 -15.99 -2.07
C ASP A 158 -12.02 -15.09 -2.22
N ASP A 159 -13.07 -15.32 -1.43
CA ASP A 159 -14.31 -14.54 -1.47
C ASP A 159 -14.08 -13.03 -1.30
N LYS A 160 -13.15 -12.64 -0.42
CA LYS A 160 -12.82 -11.23 -0.18
C LYS A 160 -12.08 -10.63 -1.38
N LEU A 161 -11.13 -11.36 -1.95
CA LEU A 161 -10.40 -10.91 -3.14
C LEU A 161 -11.31 -10.82 -4.37
N LEU A 162 -12.22 -11.79 -4.54
CA LEU A 162 -13.22 -11.79 -5.60
C LEU A 162 -14.22 -10.63 -5.43
N ALA A 163 -14.64 -10.33 -4.20
CA ALA A 163 -15.46 -9.15 -3.91
C ALA A 163 -14.74 -7.84 -4.25
N LEU A 164 -13.44 -7.72 -3.90
CA LEU A 164 -12.62 -6.58 -4.30
C LEU A 164 -12.50 -6.47 -5.82
N SER A 165 -12.19 -7.57 -6.51
CA SER A 165 -12.14 -7.65 -7.98
C SER A 165 -13.45 -7.14 -8.59
N ALA A 166 -14.60 -7.62 -8.09
CA ALA A 166 -15.91 -7.17 -8.57
C ALA A 166 -16.14 -5.67 -8.36
N GLN A 167 -15.76 -5.10 -7.20
CA GLN A 167 -15.88 -3.66 -6.97
C GLN A 167 -14.97 -2.84 -7.88
N LEU A 168 -13.71 -3.24 -8.05
CA LEU A 168 -12.76 -2.54 -8.91
C LEU A 168 -13.25 -2.55 -10.37
N ARG A 169 -13.87 -3.65 -10.83
CA ARG A 169 -14.42 -3.75 -12.18
C ARG A 169 -15.57 -2.79 -12.48
N ARG A 170 -16.24 -2.25 -11.46
CA ARG A 170 -17.25 -1.19 -11.66
C ARG A 170 -16.64 0.11 -12.20
N PHE A 171 -15.36 0.36 -11.94
CA PHE A 171 -14.68 1.58 -12.41
C PHE A 171 -14.04 1.43 -13.80
N GLY A 172 -13.63 0.21 -14.15
CA GLY A 172 -12.86 -0.06 -15.37
C GLY A 172 -12.31 -1.49 -15.38
N PRO A 173 -11.53 -1.88 -16.41
CA PRO A 173 -10.99 -3.24 -16.54
C PRO A 173 -9.80 -3.47 -15.58
N ASN A 174 -10.05 -3.27 -14.29
CA ASN A 174 -9.05 -3.35 -13.22
C ASN A 174 -8.76 -4.80 -12.84
N ARG A 175 -7.49 -5.07 -12.53
CA ARG A 175 -7.04 -6.33 -11.95
C ARG A 175 -6.57 -6.14 -10.52
N VAL A 176 -6.68 -7.18 -9.71
CA VAL A 176 -6.23 -7.20 -8.32
C VAL A 176 -5.27 -8.37 -8.07
N LEU A 177 -4.25 -8.12 -7.25
CA LEU A 177 -3.34 -9.12 -6.73
C LEU A 177 -3.46 -9.15 -5.21
N GLY A 178 -3.85 -10.31 -4.69
CA GLY A 178 -3.86 -10.64 -3.27
C GLY A 178 -2.58 -11.34 -2.82
N PHE A 179 -2.28 -11.28 -1.53
CA PHE A 179 -1.13 -11.96 -0.93
C PHE A 179 -1.54 -12.94 0.16
N ARG A 180 -0.84 -14.08 0.18
CA ARG A 180 -0.96 -15.16 1.15
C ARG A 180 0.40 -15.56 1.70
N THR A 181 0.40 -16.15 2.89
CA THR A 181 1.60 -16.80 3.43
C THR A 181 1.85 -18.10 2.66
N ALA A 182 3.09 -18.32 2.22
CA ALA A 182 3.48 -19.54 1.53
C ALA A 182 3.31 -20.79 2.41
N ASP A 183 2.96 -21.91 1.77
CA ASP A 183 2.77 -23.20 2.43
C ASP A 183 3.45 -24.33 1.63
N ALA A 184 3.28 -25.59 2.05
CA ALA A 184 3.91 -26.73 1.40
C ALA A 184 3.40 -27.00 -0.03
N ALA A 185 2.15 -26.63 -0.33
CA ALA A 185 1.56 -26.75 -1.67
C ALA A 185 1.86 -25.52 -2.54
N HIS A 186 2.08 -24.37 -1.91
CA HIS A 186 2.29 -23.08 -2.55
C HIS A 186 3.57 -22.42 -1.99
N PRO A 187 4.76 -22.85 -2.45
CA PRO A 187 6.01 -22.28 -1.99
C PRO A 187 6.14 -20.79 -2.38
N PRO A 188 7.03 -20.02 -1.73
CA PRO A 188 7.24 -18.62 -2.07
C PRO A 188 7.54 -18.40 -3.56
N GLY A 189 6.91 -17.37 -4.15
CA GLY A 189 7.00 -17.12 -5.60
C GLY A 189 5.85 -17.74 -6.40
N THR A 190 5.01 -18.57 -5.79
CA THR A 190 3.81 -19.10 -6.44
C THR A 190 2.80 -17.98 -6.71
N VAL A 191 2.28 -17.92 -7.94
CA VAL A 191 1.19 -17.04 -8.35
C VAL A 191 0.09 -17.87 -9.02
N ILE A 192 -1.15 -17.68 -8.58
CA ILE A 192 -2.32 -18.41 -9.08
C ILE A 192 -3.34 -17.40 -9.58
N ASP A 193 -3.85 -17.61 -10.80
CA ASP A 193 -5.04 -16.91 -11.29
C ASP A 193 -6.28 -17.53 -10.60
N LEU A 194 -7.05 -16.73 -9.85
CA LEU A 194 -8.35 -17.16 -9.35
C LEU A 194 -9.42 -17.04 -10.44
N ASP A 195 -9.34 -15.96 -11.22
CA ASP A 195 -10.13 -15.71 -12.42
C ASP A 195 -9.34 -14.81 -13.40
N ALA A 196 -10.01 -14.28 -14.43
CA ALA A 196 -9.38 -13.40 -15.43
C ALA A 196 -8.93 -12.02 -14.89
N TRP A 197 -9.32 -11.68 -13.66
CA TRP A 197 -9.21 -10.34 -13.07
C TRP A 197 -8.49 -10.32 -11.72
N SER A 198 -8.26 -11.49 -11.12
CA SER A 198 -7.69 -11.63 -9.79
C SER A 198 -6.64 -12.72 -9.74
N GLN A 199 -5.52 -12.39 -9.08
CA GLN A 199 -4.39 -13.27 -8.84
C GLN A 199 -4.11 -13.33 -7.33
N VAL A 200 -3.60 -14.46 -6.86
CA VAL A 200 -3.05 -14.62 -5.51
C VAL A 200 -1.58 -14.97 -5.61
N ALA A 201 -0.72 -14.24 -4.91
CA ALA A 201 0.69 -14.54 -4.75
C ALA A 201 1.00 -15.05 -3.34
N TYR A 202 1.96 -15.97 -3.25
CA TYR A 202 2.41 -16.56 -2.00
C TYR A 202 3.82 -16.08 -1.67
N ILE A 203 3.99 -15.53 -0.46
CA ILE A 203 5.28 -15.05 0.05
C ILE A 203 5.63 -15.73 1.37
N GLY A 204 6.93 -15.94 1.62
CA GLY A 204 7.41 -16.69 2.77
C GLY A 204 7.02 -16.08 4.11
N LYS A 205 7.13 -14.76 4.24
CA LYS A 205 6.68 -14.02 5.42
C LYS A 205 5.98 -12.73 5.00
N LEU A 206 4.70 -12.61 5.36
CA LEU A 206 3.99 -11.33 5.33
C LEU A 206 4.48 -10.43 6.47
N TYR A 207 4.58 -9.14 6.19
CA TYR A 207 4.85 -8.12 7.19
C TYR A 207 3.81 -8.20 8.31
N THR A 208 4.27 -8.21 9.56
CA THR A 208 3.38 -8.13 10.72
C THR A 208 3.95 -7.14 11.72
N THR A 209 3.08 -6.37 12.37
CA THR A 209 3.50 -5.58 13.53
C THR A 209 3.54 -6.47 14.77
N PRO A 210 4.57 -6.36 15.63
CA PRO A 210 5.56 -5.29 15.72
C PRO A 210 6.92 -5.58 15.05
N GLU A 211 7.05 -6.64 14.24
CA GLU A 211 8.32 -7.01 13.58
C GLU A 211 8.29 -6.68 12.07
N PRO A 212 8.47 -5.40 11.69
CA PRO A 212 8.30 -4.92 10.32
C PRO A 212 9.47 -5.34 9.41
N VAL A 213 9.50 -6.61 9.00
CA VAL A 213 10.49 -7.15 8.06
C VAL A 213 9.80 -7.48 6.76
N ILE A 214 10.27 -6.85 5.67
CA ILE A 214 9.80 -7.13 4.31
C ILE A 214 10.58 -8.31 3.78
N ASP A 215 9.88 -9.36 3.35
CA ASP A 215 10.46 -10.53 2.70
C ASP A 215 10.78 -10.22 1.21
N THR A 216 11.77 -9.35 1.01
CA THR A 216 12.22 -8.92 -0.33
C THR A 216 12.63 -10.10 -1.21
N ALA A 217 13.14 -11.20 -0.63
CA ALA A 217 13.47 -12.41 -1.35
C ALA A 217 12.23 -13.04 -2.00
N SER A 218 11.16 -13.28 -1.22
CA SER A 218 9.90 -13.79 -1.77
C SER A 218 9.26 -12.84 -2.78
N TRP A 219 9.29 -11.54 -2.52
CA TRP A 219 8.81 -10.53 -3.47
C TRP A 219 9.56 -10.59 -4.81
N SER A 220 10.88 -10.78 -4.80
CA SER A 220 11.68 -10.90 -6.03
C SER A 220 11.33 -12.14 -6.87
N LEU A 221 10.78 -13.19 -6.26
CA LEU A 221 10.29 -14.38 -6.94
C LEU A 221 8.87 -14.18 -7.51
N VAL A 222 8.01 -13.51 -6.74
CA VAL A 222 6.61 -13.25 -7.14
C VAL A 222 6.53 -12.27 -8.30
N LEU A 223 7.29 -11.17 -8.25
CA LEU A 223 7.12 -10.06 -9.19
C LEU A 223 7.21 -10.48 -10.67
N PRO A 224 8.20 -11.29 -11.11
CA PRO A 224 8.27 -11.76 -12.49
C PRO A 224 7.17 -12.73 -12.91
N ALA A 225 6.50 -13.39 -11.96
CA ALA A 225 5.44 -14.37 -12.21
C ALA A 225 4.04 -13.74 -12.34
N ILE A 226 3.89 -12.48 -11.93
CA ILE A 226 2.62 -11.75 -12.00
C ILE A 226 2.25 -11.41 -13.44
N ARG A 227 0.97 -11.59 -13.79
CA ARG A 227 0.40 -11.04 -15.02
C ARG A 227 -0.04 -9.59 -14.83
N LEU A 228 0.68 -8.67 -15.47
CA LEU A 228 0.30 -7.25 -15.51
C LEU A 228 -0.86 -6.98 -16.49
N PRO A 229 -1.62 -5.89 -16.33
CA PRO A 229 -2.67 -5.51 -17.27
C PRO A 229 -2.05 -5.04 -18.61
N GLU A 230 -2.27 -5.80 -19.68
CA GLU A 230 -1.82 -5.45 -21.02
C GLU A 230 -2.94 -4.81 -21.87
N ALA A 231 -2.58 -3.98 -22.84
CA ALA A 231 -3.56 -3.28 -23.68
C ALA A 231 -4.41 -4.23 -24.55
N ALA A 232 -3.87 -5.40 -24.90
CA ALA A 232 -4.58 -6.44 -25.63
C ALA A 232 -5.64 -7.13 -24.74
N ASP A 233 -5.25 -7.52 -23.52
CA ASP A 233 -6.14 -8.14 -22.52
C ASP A 233 -7.39 -7.28 -22.28
N ARG A 234 -7.21 -5.96 -22.14
CA ARG A 234 -8.34 -5.03 -21.92
C ARG A 234 -9.39 -5.11 -23.02
N ARG A 235 -8.97 -5.13 -24.29
CA ARG A 235 -9.90 -5.17 -25.43
C ARG A 235 -10.64 -6.49 -25.50
N GLN A 236 -9.94 -7.60 -25.29
CA GLN A 236 -10.53 -8.93 -25.34
C GLN A 236 -11.51 -9.15 -24.18
N LEU A 237 -11.16 -8.71 -22.97
CA LEU A 237 -12.00 -8.88 -21.79
C LEU A 237 -13.24 -7.98 -21.79
N LEU A 238 -13.12 -6.74 -22.29
CA LEU A 238 -14.28 -5.87 -22.52
C LEU A 238 -15.23 -6.48 -23.55
N ALA A 239 -14.71 -7.10 -24.61
CA ALA A 239 -15.53 -7.78 -25.62
C ALA A 239 -16.22 -9.05 -25.09
N ALA A 240 -15.63 -9.74 -24.10
CA ALA A 240 -16.21 -10.94 -23.48
C ALA A 240 -17.23 -10.63 -22.37
N SER A 241 -17.30 -9.38 -21.90
CA SER A 241 -18.19 -8.93 -20.82
C SER A 241 -19.42 -8.14 -21.32
N ALA A 242 -19.53 -7.95 -22.65
CA ALA A 242 -20.63 -7.27 -23.33
C ALA A 242 -21.56 -8.28 -24.00
#